data_AF-A0A7Y7H017-F1
#
_entry.id   AF-A0A7Y7H017-F1
#
_cell.length_a   1.000
_cell.length_b   1.000
_cell.length_c   1.000
_cell.angle_alpha   90.00
_cell.angle_beta   90.00
_cell.angle_gamma   90.00
#
_symmetry.space_group_name_H-M   'P 1'
#
loop_
_entity.id
_entity.type
_entity.pdbx_description
1 polymer ?
#
loop_
_entity_poly.entity_id
_entity_poly.type
_entity_poly.pdbx_seq_one_letter_code
_entity_poly.pdbx_strand_id
1 'polypeptide(L)'
;MKKTDEYMLNRIMWKADKHEICTMLDDHTSFFNDLSEPIKLYLKSNLIAGLSGIPVLFFTKSSNQWTLLCTKQVIGCSGENIFRINFQNIAKIEAFQTNRNMK
;
A
#
# COMPACT_ATOMS: atom_id res chain seq x y z
N MET A 1 -15.49 -12.06 -7.91
CA MET A 1 -14.68 -10.91 -7.47
C MET A 1 -14.00 -11.11 -6.12
N LYS A 2 -14.67 -11.57 -5.04
CA LYS A 2 -14.03 -11.79 -3.71
C LYS A 2 -12.79 -12.70 -3.74
N LYS A 3 -12.84 -13.82 -4.47
CA LYS A 3 -11.71 -14.75 -4.62
C LYS A 3 -10.43 -14.10 -5.18
N THR A 4 -10.55 -13.09 -6.04
CA THR A 4 -9.40 -12.40 -6.64
C THR A 4 -8.78 -11.41 -5.65
N ASP A 5 -9.61 -10.68 -4.89
CA ASP A 5 -9.12 -9.74 -3.87
C ASP A 5 -8.47 -10.45 -2.70
N GLU A 6 -9.04 -11.56 -2.23
CA GLU A 6 -8.45 -12.41 -1.18
C GLU A 6 -7.12 -13.02 -1.63
N TYR A 7 -7.05 -13.51 -2.88
CA TYR A 7 -5.79 -13.99 -3.45
C TYR A 7 -4.73 -12.88 -3.48
N MET A 8 -5.08 -11.68 -3.95
CA MET A 8 -4.16 -10.55 -4.02
C MET A 8 -3.73 -10.07 -2.63
N LEU A 9 -4.64 -10.02 -1.66
CA LEU A 9 -4.34 -9.73 -0.26
C LEU A 9 -3.26 -10.68 0.25
N ASN A 10 -3.50 -11.99 0.16
CA ASN A 10 -2.55 -13.00 0.62
C ASN A 10 -1.23 -12.92 -0.13
N ARG A 11 -1.24 -12.64 -1.44
CA ARG A 11 -0.03 -12.51 -2.25
C ARG A 11 0.80 -11.29 -1.86
N ILE A 12 0.16 -10.15 -1.58
CA ILE A 12 0.84 -8.93 -1.13
C ILE A 12 1.41 -9.15 0.28
N MET A 13 0.63 -9.70 1.20
CA MET A 13 1.09 -10.00 2.56
C MET A 13 2.29 -10.95 2.54
N TRP A 14 2.22 -12.04 1.77
CA TRP A 14 3.34 -12.97 1.62
C TRP A 14 4.60 -12.30 1.06
N LYS A 15 4.46 -11.39 0.09
CA LYS A 15 5.62 -10.65 -0.45
C LYS A 15 6.19 -9.69 0.58
N ALA A 16 5.34 -9.00 1.34
CA ALA A 16 5.76 -8.07 2.37
C ALA A 16 6.55 -8.79 3.48
N ASP A 17 6.04 -9.93 3.93
CA ASP A 17 6.67 -10.80 4.93
C ASP A 17 8.00 -11.37 4.42
N LYS A 18 8.00 -11.98 3.22
CA LYS A 18 9.22 -12.54 2.60
C LYS A 18 10.36 -11.53 2.43
N HIS A 19 10.02 -10.27 2.22
CA HIS A 19 10.98 -9.19 2.05
C HIS A 19 11.11 -8.29 3.30
N GLU A 20 10.55 -8.72 4.43
CA GLU A 20 10.68 -8.02 5.72
C GLU A 20 10.28 -6.53 5.64
N ILE A 21 9.31 -6.19 4.79
CA ILE A 21 8.98 -4.80 4.46
C ILE A 21 8.53 -4.01 5.70
N CYS A 22 7.75 -4.64 6.58
CA CYS A 22 7.26 -4.00 7.80
C CYS A 22 8.30 -3.94 8.93
N THR A 23 9.36 -4.77 8.88
CA THR A 23 10.42 -4.81 9.90
C THR A 23 11.66 -4.03 9.48
N MET A 24 11.89 -3.83 8.18
CA MET A 24 13.02 -3.04 7.64
C MET A 24 12.77 -1.54 7.63
N LEU A 25 11.50 -1.11 7.64
CA LEU A 25 11.09 0.29 7.52
C LEU A 25 10.48 0.76 8.85
N ASP A 26 11.36 0.94 9.85
CA ASP A 26 11.11 1.52 11.20
C ASP A 26 9.79 2.31 11.28
N ASP A 27 8.82 1.87 12.10
CA ASP A 27 7.52 2.50 12.46
C ASP A 27 6.69 3.20 11.35
N HIS A 28 7.12 3.08 10.10
CA HIS A 28 6.64 3.82 8.95
C HIS A 28 5.93 2.91 7.96
N THR A 29 5.96 1.60 8.20
CA THR A 29 5.22 0.61 7.43
C THR A 29 4.49 -0.33 8.37
N SER A 30 3.19 -0.55 8.12
CA SER A 30 2.40 -1.52 8.88
C SER A 30 1.39 -2.22 7.98
N PHE A 31 1.00 -3.44 8.34
CA PHE A 31 -0.21 -4.02 7.76
C PHE A 31 -1.42 -3.22 8.21
N PHE A 32 -2.38 -3.06 7.31
CA PHE A 32 -3.60 -2.31 7.59
C PHE A 32 -4.35 -2.87 8.80
N ASN A 33 -4.34 -4.19 8.99
CA ASN A 33 -5.04 -4.86 10.08
C ASN A 33 -4.42 -4.57 11.46
N ASP A 34 -3.14 -4.19 11.50
CA ASP A 34 -2.41 -3.93 12.75
C ASP A 34 -2.55 -2.47 13.21
N LEU A 35 -3.12 -1.61 12.36
CA LEU A 35 -3.36 -0.20 12.68
C LEU A 35 -4.45 -0.05 13.76
N SER A 36 -4.38 1.06 14.50
CA SER A 36 -5.44 1.45 15.42
C SER A 36 -6.74 1.77 14.66
N GLU A 37 -7.89 1.53 15.30
CA GLU A 37 -9.20 1.79 14.66
C GLU A 37 -9.41 3.24 14.19
N PRO A 38 -8.96 4.29 14.92
CA PRO A 38 -9.05 5.67 14.42
C PRO A 38 -8.33 5.86 13.07
N ILE A 39 -7.13 5.29 12.93
CA ILE A 39 -6.36 5.36 11.69
C ILE A 39 -7.06 4.56 10.59
N LYS A 40 -7.54 3.35 10.89
CA LYS A 40 -8.30 2.54 9.93
C LYS A 40 -9.54 3.26 9.42
N LEU A 41 -10.28 3.95 10.29
CA LEU A 41 -11.47 4.72 9.92
C LEU A 41 -11.13 5.88 8.99
N TYR A 42 -10.09 6.64 9.31
CA TYR A 42 -9.60 7.71 8.45
C TYR A 42 -9.13 7.19 7.09
N LEU A 43 -8.40 6.08 7.04
CA LEU A 43 -7.96 5.49 5.78
C LEU A 43 -9.14 4.91 4.98
N LYS A 44 -10.12 4.29 5.65
CA LYS A 44 -11.35 3.77 5.03
C LYS A 44 -12.19 4.88 4.39
N SER A 45 -12.25 6.07 4.97
CA SER A 45 -13.01 7.19 4.39
C SER A 45 -12.43 7.68 3.05
N ASN A 46 -11.17 7.33 2.76
CA ASN A 46 -10.50 7.67 1.51
C ASN A 46 -10.65 6.61 0.41
N LEU A 47 -11.23 5.45 0.73
CA LEU A 47 -11.50 4.37 -0.20
C LEU A 47 -12.69 4.71 -1.10
N ILE A 48 -12.58 4.34 -2.37
CA ILE A 48 -13.70 4.33 -3.31
C ILE A 48 -14.28 2.91 -3.36
N ALA A 49 -15.55 2.78 -3.00
CA ALA A 49 -16.26 1.51 -3.02
C ALA A 49 -16.19 0.86 -4.41
N GLY A 50 -15.92 -0.45 -4.47
CA GLY A 50 -15.79 -1.20 -5.72
C GLY A 50 -14.46 -1.04 -6.45
N LEU A 51 -13.80 0.12 -6.35
CA LEU A 51 -12.53 0.40 -7.04
C LEU A 51 -11.28 0.06 -6.22
N SER A 52 -11.35 0.23 -4.90
CA SER A 52 -10.15 0.14 -4.05
C SER A 52 -9.66 -1.29 -3.82
N GLY A 53 -10.59 -2.23 -3.71
CA GLY A 53 -10.28 -3.57 -3.19
C GLY A 53 -10.04 -3.53 -1.67
N ILE A 54 -9.23 -4.48 -1.18
CA ILE A 54 -8.94 -4.63 0.25
C ILE A 54 -7.67 -3.81 0.59
N PRO A 55 -7.69 -2.94 1.61
CA PRO A 55 -6.49 -2.28 2.13
C PRO A 55 -5.52 -3.30 2.73
N VAL A 56 -4.22 -3.19 2.42
CA VAL A 56 -3.21 -4.20 2.81
C VAL A 56 -2.04 -3.62 3.58
N LEU A 57 -1.31 -2.67 2.99
CA LEU A 57 -0.13 -2.05 3.60
C LEU A 57 -0.33 -0.55 3.70
N PHE A 58 0.09 0.00 4.83
CA PHE A 58 0.12 1.43 5.08
C PHE A 58 1.57 1.87 5.24
N PHE A 59 1.95 2.87 4.47
CA PHE A 59 3.24 3.54 4.54
C PHE A 59 3.00 4.97 5.00
N THR A 60 3.75 5.44 5.99
CA THR A 60 3.65 6.80 6.51
C THR A 60 5.03 7.39 6.72
N LYS A 61 5.09 8.71 6.81
CA LYS A 61 6.26 9.41 7.35
C LYS A 61 5.85 10.09 8.66
N SER A 62 6.81 10.70 9.33
CA SER A 62 6.56 11.60 10.47
C SER A 62 5.79 12.88 10.08
N SER A 63 5.75 13.21 8.79
CA SER A 63 4.87 14.24 8.23
C SER A 63 3.49 13.66 7.91
N ASN A 64 2.53 14.53 7.54
CA ASN A 64 1.17 14.11 7.12
C ASN A 64 1.11 13.37 5.76
N GLN A 65 2.24 12.85 5.29
CA GLN A 65 2.37 12.12 4.05
C GLN A 65 2.22 10.62 4.30
N TRP A 66 1.40 9.98 3.47
CA TRP A 66 1.18 8.54 3.58
C TRP A 66 0.80 7.92 2.24
N THR A 67 0.92 6.60 2.16
CA THR A 67 0.49 5.78 1.03
C THR A 67 -0.22 4.55 1.55
N LEU A 68 -1.41 4.27 1.02
CA LEU A 68 -2.19 3.08 1.31
C LEU A 68 -2.21 2.19 0.07
N LEU A 69 -1.61 1.02 0.18
CA LEU A 69 -1.66 -0.03 -0.82
C LEU A 69 -2.91 -0.88 -0.60
N CYS A 70 -3.77 -0.94 -1.62
CA CYS A 70 -4.92 -1.83 -1.66
C CYS A 70 -4.74 -2.89 -2.76
N THR A 71 -5.60 -3.90 -2.82
CA THR A 71 -5.49 -4.99 -3.81
C THR A 71 -5.72 -4.55 -5.26
N LYS A 72 -6.34 -3.38 -5.50
CA LYS A 72 -6.63 -2.86 -6.86
C LYS A 72 -6.06 -1.48 -7.16
N GLN A 73 -5.62 -0.75 -6.14
CA GLN A 73 -5.11 0.60 -6.32
C GLN A 73 -4.11 0.98 -5.25
N VAL A 74 -3.38 2.05 -5.51
CA VAL A 74 -2.60 2.80 -4.52
C VAL A 74 -3.26 4.15 -4.28
N ILE A 75 -3.37 4.55 -3.02
CA ILE A 75 -3.85 5.87 -2.61
C ILE A 75 -2.70 6.58 -1.90
N GLY A 76 -2.35 7.78 -2.32
CA GLY A 76 -1.29 8.58 -1.69
C GLY A 76 -1.84 9.89 -1.15
N CYS A 77 -1.29 10.38 -0.05
CA CYS A 77 -1.51 11.72 0.48
C CYS A 77 -0.19 12.46 0.55
N SER A 78 -0.12 13.65 -0.06
CA SER A 78 1.06 14.52 0.02
C SER A 78 1.07 15.45 1.25
N GLY A 79 0.05 15.36 2.10
CA GLY A 79 -0.24 16.29 3.20
C GLY A 79 -1.27 17.35 2.84
N GLU A 80 -1.42 17.66 1.56
CA GLU A 80 -2.40 18.64 1.04
C GLU A 80 -3.42 18.01 0.09
N ASN A 81 -2.98 17.01 -0.69
CA ASN A 81 -3.76 16.42 -1.76
C ASN A 81 -3.76 14.90 -1.66
N ILE A 82 -4.84 14.29 -2.17
CA ILE A 82 -5.01 12.83 -2.23
C ILE A 82 -5.01 12.37 -3.68
N PHE A 83 -4.13 11.44 -3.99
CA PHE A 83 -3.91 10.85 -5.30
C PHE A 83 -4.35 9.38 -5.28
N ARG A 84 -4.88 8.89 -6.40
CA ARG A 84 -5.34 7.50 -6.53
C ARG A 84 -4.92 6.94 -7.88
N ILE A 85 -4.33 5.76 -7.87
CA ILE A 85 -3.87 5.08 -9.09
C ILE A 85 -4.42 3.66 -9.07
N ASN A 86 -5.38 3.39 -9.94
CA ASN A 86 -5.87 2.02 -10.17
C ASN A 86 -4.84 1.25 -10.99
N PHE A 87 -4.55 0.01 -10.59
CA PHE A 87 -3.57 -0.83 -11.29
C PHE A 87 -3.95 -1.14 -12.74
N GLN A 88 -5.24 -1.16 -13.07
CA GLN A 88 -5.70 -1.33 -14.45
C GLN A 88 -5.29 -0.17 -15.36
N ASN A 89 -5.04 1.02 -14.78
CA ASN A 89 -4.63 2.21 -15.52
C ASN A 89 -3.09 2.30 -15.64
N ILE A 90 -2.35 1.38 -15.01
CA ILE A 90 -0.89 1.33 -15.12
C ILE A 90 -0.55 0.55 -16.39
N ALA A 91 -0.31 1.28 -17.48
CA ALA A 91 0.00 0.69 -18.79
C ALA A 91 1.41 0.06 -18.85
N LYS A 92 2.38 0.61 -18.11
CA LYS A 92 3.78 0.15 -18.10
C LYS A 92 4.42 0.39 -16.74
N ILE A 93 5.19 -0.59 -16.26
CA ILE A 93 6.08 -0.45 -15.11
C ILE A 93 7.50 -0.66 -15.63
N GLU A 94 8.33 0.38 -15.55
CA GLU A 94 9.75 0.27 -15.85
C GLU A 94 10.50 0.03 -14.54
N ALA A 95 11.05 -1.18 -14.38
CA ALA A 95 11.89 -1.48 -13.24
C ALA A 95 13.29 -0.90 -13.48
N PHE A 96 13.63 0.20 -12.82
CA PHE A 96 15.01 0.66 -12.75
C PHE A 96 15.79 -0.31 -11.85
N GLN A 97 16.51 -1.25 -12.46
CA GLN A 97 17.49 -2.05 -11.74
C GLN A 97 18.64 -1.13 -11.32
N THR A 98 18.69 -0.77 -10.04
CA THR A 98 19.90 -0.18 -9.47
C THR A 98 20.93 -1.29 -9.38
N ASN A 99 21.90 -1.29 -10.31
CA ASN A 99 23.10 -2.09 -10.20
C ASN A 99 23.82 -1.70 -8.90
N ARG A 100 23.57 -2.43 -7.81
CA ARG A 100 24.42 -2.38 -6.61
C ARG A 100 25.74 -3.07 -6.98
N ASN A 101 26.57 -2.39 -7.76
CA ASN A 101 27.98 -2.72 -7.84
C ASN A 101 28.57 -2.38 -6.47
N MET A 102 28.73 -3.42 -5.66
CA MET A 102 29.52 -3.39 -4.44
C MET A 102 30.94 -2.96 -4.83
N LYS A 103 31.37 -1.83 -4.28
CA LYS A 103 32.80 -1.50 -4.11
C LYS A 103 33.21 -1.92 -2.71
#